data_AF-A0A1B8UIW9-F1
#
_entry.id   AF-A0A1B8UIW9-F1
#
_cell.length_a   1.000
_cell.length_b   1.000
_cell.length_c   1.000
_cell.angle_alpha   90.00
_cell.angle_beta   90.00
_cell.angle_gamma   90.00
#
_symmetry.space_group_name_H-M   'P 1'
#
loop_
_entity.id
_entity.type
_entity.pdbx_description
1 polymer ?
#
loop_
_entity_poly.entity_id
_entity_poly.type
_entity_poly.pdbx_seq_one_letter_code
_entity_poly.pdbx_strand_id
1 'polypeptide(L)'
;MKYSKFYLDQFFNSINEYQSKVELLILANSFMQKTENIRWVMALNQLMNWQSMSERSGVWTYYEVLEIDSANVLIRILREYDERIILENYCKGIDNYLNEEIMNEVDNWIGCNETEIDRFIEHICLMHRDWFYNYSAVTP
;
A
#
# COMPACT_ATOMS: atom_id res chain seq x y z
N MET A 1 -3.34 18.62 -14.33
CA MET A 1 -3.80 17.57 -15.26
C MET A 1 -5.12 17.04 -14.73
N LYS A 2 -6.21 17.19 -15.50
CA LYS A 2 -7.55 16.72 -15.15
C LYS A 2 -7.70 15.32 -15.74
N TYR A 3 -7.88 14.30 -14.90
CA TYR A 3 -8.10 12.94 -15.37
C TYR A 3 -9.57 12.76 -15.72
N SER A 4 -9.87 12.14 -16.85
CA SER A 4 -11.26 11.88 -17.25
C SER A 4 -11.84 10.75 -16.40
N LYS A 5 -13.16 10.76 -16.21
CA LYS A 5 -13.87 9.64 -15.58
C LYS A 5 -13.55 8.31 -16.27
N PHE A 6 -13.52 8.32 -17.60
CA PHE A 6 -13.17 7.15 -18.42
C PHE A 6 -11.78 6.59 -18.08
N TYR A 7 -10.79 7.46 -17.83
CA TYR A 7 -9.45 7.03 -17.47
C TYR A 7 -9.42 6.33 -16.10
N LEU A 8 -10.12 6.86 -15.10
CA LEU A 8 -10.25 6.16 -13.81
C LEU A 8 -11.03 4.85 -13.92
N ASP A 9 -12.10 4.83 -14.73
CA ASP A 9 -12.92 3.64 -14.96
C ASP A 9 -12.08 2.49 -15.52
N GLN A 10 -11.08 2.76 -16.37
CA GLN A 10 -10.18 1.73 -16.89
C GLN A 10 -9.48 0.98 -15.75
N PHE A 11 -8.81 1.68 -14.84
CA PHE A 11 -8.06 1.04 -13.74
C PHE A 11 -8.96 0.39 -12.69
N PHE A 12 -10.13 0.97 -12.40
CA PHE A 12 -11.08 0.33 -11.48
C PHE A 12 -11.75 -0.92 -12.08
N ASN A 13 -11.94 -0.97 -13.41
CA ASN A 13 -12.50 -2.15 -14.07
C ASN A 13 -11.48 -3.29 -14.19
N SER A 14 -10.18 -2.97 -14.21
CA SER A 14 -9.05 -3.93 -14.20
C SER A 14 -8.31 -3.95 -12.86
N ILE A 15 -8.99 -3.68 -11.74
CA ILE A 15 -8.37 -3.50 -10.42
C ILE A 15 -7.62 -4.75 -9.91
N ASN A 16 -8.02 -5.92 -10.38
CA ASN A 16 -7.35 -7.18 -10.11
C ASN A 16 -5.94 -7.23 -10.73
N GLU A 17 -5.64 -6.44 -11.75
CA GLU A 17 -4.31 -6.36 -12.36
C GLU A 17 -3.36 -5.48 -11.51
N TYR A 18 -2.15 -5.97 -11.24
CA TYR A 18 -1.13 -5.24 -10.48
C TYR A 18 -0.85 -3.84 -11.06
N GLN A 19 -0.80 -3.72 -12.39
CA GLN A 19 -0.57 -2.46 -13.08
C GLN A 19 -1.63 -1.40 -12.74
N SER A 20 -2.90 -1.80 -12.58
CA SER A 20 -3.98 -0.89 -12.21
C SER A 20 -3.79 -0.34 -10.79
N LYS A 21 -3.35 -1.18 -9.85
CA LYS A 21 -3.06 -0.77 -8.46
C LYS A 21 -1.87 0.19 -8.40
N VAL A 22 -0.82 -0.07 -9.18
CA VAL A 22 0.33 0.85 -9.32
C VAL A 22 -0.12 2.20 -9.87
N GLU A 23 -0.93 2.23 -10.93
CA GLU A 23 -1.41 3.50 -11.50
C GLU A 23 -2.30 4.27 -10.51
N LEU A 24 -3.20 3.57 -9.81
CA LEU A 24 -4.02 4.18 -8.77
C LEU A 24 -3.17 4.73 -7.62
N LEU A 25 -2.07 4.08 -7.22
CA LEU A 25 -1.13 4.63 -6.24
C LEU A 25 -0.45 5.91 -6.77
N ILE A 26 -0.03 5.93 -8.03
CA ILE A 26 0.57 7.12 -8.67
C ILE A 26 -0.43 8.29 -8.64
N LEU A 27 -1.68 8.03 -9.04
CA LEU A 27 -2.75 9.02 -9.00
C LEU A 27 -3.02 9.51 -7.57
N ALA A 28 -3.11 8.59 -6.61
CA ALA A 28 -3.32 8.91 -5.21
C ALA A 28 -2.22 9.83 -4.66
N ASN A 29 -0.96 9.52 -4.94
CA ASN A 29 0.17 10.38 -4.57
C ASN A 29 0.11 11.76 -5.23
N SER A 30 -0.27 11.83 -6.51
CA SER A 30 -0.42 13.11 -7.23
C SER A 30 -1.54 14.01 -6.66
N PHE A 31 -2.59 13.39 -6.12
CA PHE A 31 -3.73 14.09 -5.50
C PHE A 31 -3.42 14.43 -4.03
N MET A 32 -2.68 13.57 -3.33
CA MET A 32 -2.20 13.81 -1.97
C MET A 32 -1.32 15.06 -1.92
N GLN A 33 -0.48 15.34 -2.91
CA GLN A 33 0.28 16.60 -2.97
C GLN A 33 -0.59 17.87 -2.97
N LYS A 34 -1.90 17.74 -3.28
CA LYS A 34 -2.86 18.84 -3.35
C LYS A 34 -3.77 18.91 -2.12
N THR A 35 -3.66 17.97 -1.19
CA THR A 35 -4.56 17.80 -0.04
C THR A 35 -3.78 17.45 1.22
N GLU A 36 -4.25 17.87 2.39
CA GLU A 36 -3.54 17.52 3.62
C GLU A 36 -3.83 16.07 4.05
N ASN A 37 -2.73 15.33 4.27
CA ASN A 37 -2.59 14.16 5.15
C ASN A 37 -3.66 13.05 5.03
N ILE A 38 -3.59 12.32 3.91
CA ILE A 38 -4.51 11.21 3.65
C ILE A 38 -3.88 9.89 4.10
N ARG A 39 -4.22 9.48 5.33
CA ARG A 39 -3.70 8.29 6.00
C ARG A 39 -3.77 7.01 5.17
N TRP A 40 -4.84 6.80 4.39
CA TRP A 40 -4.97 5.58 3.58
C TRP A 40 -3.97 5.54 2.41
N VAL A 41 -3.61 6.69 1.82
CA VAL A 41 -2.59 6.78 0.76
C VAL A 41 -1.21 6.48 1.34
N MET A 42 -0.93 7.01 2.53
CA MET A 42 0.31 6.69 3.25
C MET A 42 0.40 5.19 3.57
N ALA A 43 -0.66 4.58 4.10
CA ALA A 43 -0.69 3.14 4.35
C ALA A 43 -0.53 2.32 3.06
N LEU A 44 -1.18 2.72 1.98
CA LEU A 44 -1.05 2.07 0.68
C LEU A 44 0.39 2.10 0.15
N ASN A 45 1.06 3.26 0.25
CA ASN A 45 2.49 3.38 -0.07
C ASN A 45 3.34 2.43 0.77
N GLN A 46 3.12 2.39 2.09
CA GLN A 46 3.89 1.51 2.97
C GLN A 46 3.69 0.03 2.64
N LEU A 47 2.45 -0.39 2.38
CA LEU A 47 2.14 -1.78 2.06
C LEU A 47 2.74 -2.22 0.72
N MET A 48 2.59 -1.39 -0.32
CA MET A 48 3.16 -1.69 -1.64
C MET A 48 4.69 -1.65 -1.64
N ASN A 49 5.31 -0.73 -0.88
CA ASN A 49 6.77 -0.71 -0.71
C ASN A 49 7.28 -1.93 0.05
N TRP A 50 6.58 -2.33 1.11
CA TRP A 50 6.92 -3.52 1.90
C TRP A 50 6.94 -4.78 1.03
N GLN A 51 5.91 -4.98 0.22
CA GLN A 51 5.85 -6.09 -0.74
C GLN A 51 6.93 -5.97 -1.83
N SER A 52 7.10 -4.78 -2.44
CA SER A 52 8.05 -4.60 -3.55
C SER A 52 9.51 -4.75 -3.11
N MET A 53 9.87 -4.28 -1.91
CA MET A 53 11.24 -4.41 -1.39
C MET A 53 11.56 -5.85 -1.00
N SER A 54 10.59 -6.60 -0.47
CA SER A 54 10.71 -8.04 -0.26
C SER A 54 11.09 -8.76 -1.56
N GLU A 55 10.35 -8.51 -2.66
CA GLU A 55 10.61 -9.12 -3.96
C GLU A 55 11.97 -8.74 -4.56
N ARG A 56 12.41 -7.49 -4.38
CA ARG A 56 13.58 -6.94 -5.11
C ARG A 56 14.91 -7.09 -4.39
N SER A 57 14.93 -6.91 -3.07
CA SER A 57 16.16 -6.76 -2.29
C SER A 57 16.08 -7.40 -0.89
N GLY A 58 14.98 -8.06 -0.58
CA GLY A 58 14.66 -8.57 0.76
C GLY A 58 14.00 -7.48 1.62
N VAL A 59 13.02 -7.89 2.42
CA VAL A 59 12.16 -6.98 3.19
C VAL A 59 12.93 -6.19 4.25
N TRP A 60 14.10 -6.65 4.68
CA TRP A 60 14.97 -5.92 5.59
C TRP A 60 15.32 -4.51 5.07
N THR A 61 15.46 -4.35 3.74
CA THR A 61 15.73 -3.05 3.11
C THR A 61 14.59 -2.04 3.29
N TYR A 62 13.35 -2.52 3.42
CA TYR A 62 12.21 -1.69 3.76
C TYR A 62 12.31 -1.18 5.21
N TYR A 63 12.59 -2.09 6.14
CA TYR A 63 12.68 -1.73 7.55
C TYR A 63 13.89 -0.87 7.88
N GLU A 64 15.00 -1.00 7.15
CA GLU A 64 16.20 -0.17 7.33
C GLU A 64 15.92 1.33 7.16
N VAL A 65 14.99 1.69 6.26
CA VAL A 65 14.64 3.09 5.96
C VAL A 65 13.25 3.49 6.48
N LEU A 66 12.62 2.62 7.27
CA LEU A 66 11.25 2.82 7.74
C LEU A 66 11.16 3.96 8.77
N GLU A 67 10.36 4.97 8.47
CA GLU A 67 9.99 6.00 9.43
C GLU A 67 8.88 5.51 10.36
N ILE A 68 9.05 5.69 11.68
CA ILE A 68 8.12 5.17 12.70
C ILE A 68 6.70 5.73 12.54
N ASP A 69 6.55 7.00 12.17
CA ASP A 69 5.24 7.61 11.96
C ASP A 69 4.51 6.99 10.77
N SER A 70 5.25 6.70 9.70
CA SER A 70 4.71 6.00 8.53
C SER A 70 4.31 4.55 8.86
N ALA A 71 5.12 3.85 9.65
CA ALA A 71 4.80 2.51 10.14
C ALA A 71 3.52 2.49 10.96
N ASN A 72 3.38 3.46 11.88
CA ASN A 72 2.20 3.60 12.73
C ASN A 72 0.91 3.86 11.93
N VAL A 73 1.00 4.55 10.79
CA VAL A 73 -0.14 4.74 9.91
C VAL A 73 -0.61 3.41 9.29
N LEU A 74 0.31 2.59 8.79
CA LEU A 74 -0.05 1.28 8.25
C LEU A 74 -0.58 0.34 9.34
N ILE A 75 0.07 0.27 10.50
CA ILE A 75 -0.40 -0.52 11.66
C ILE A 75 -1.84 -0.15 12.02
N ARG A 76 -2.15 1.15 12.06
CA ARG A 76 -3.49 1.63 12.38
C ARG A 76 -4.50 1.19 11.33
N ILE A 77 -4.19 1.33 10.04
CA ILE A 77 -5.08 0.88 8.96
C ILE A 77 -5.30 -0.63 9.03
N LEU A 78 -4.26 -1.44 9.20
CA LEU A 78 -4.39 -2.89 9.34
C LEU A 78 -5.28 -3.28 10.53
N ARG A 79 -5.20 -2.56 11.66
CA ARG A 79 -6.11 -2.74 12.80
C ARG A 79 -7.54 -2.31 12.49
N GLU A 80 -7.73 -1.19 11.81
CA GLU A 80 -9.05 -0.67 11.45
C GLU A 80 -9.82 -1.64 10.51
N TYR A 81 -9.11 -2.36 9.63
CA TYR A 81 -9.68 -3.36 8.73
C TYR A 81 -9.62 -4.81 9.25
N ASP A 82 -9.16 -5.04 10.48
CA ASP A 82 -8.99 -6.37 11.11
C ASP A 82 -8.06 -7.34 10.33
N GLU A 83 -7.06 -6.80 9.62
CA GLU A 83 -6.06 -7.55 8.85
C GLU A 83 -4.94 -8.10 9.73
N ARG A 84 -5.30 -9.02 10.65
CA ARG A 84 -4.42 -9.48 11.72
C ARG A 84 -3.16 -10.19 11.25
N ILE A 85 -3.27 -10.99 10.19
CA ILE A 85 -2.15 -11.82 9.71
C ILE A 85 -1.11 -10.94 9.01
N ILE A 86 -1.55 -10.00 8.17
CA ILE A 86 -0.67 -8.98 7.57
C ILE A 86 -0.03 -8.14 8.67
N LEU A 87 -0.81 -7.69 9.66
CA LEU A 87 -0.31 -6.91 10.80
C LEU A 87 0.77 -7.64 11.59
N GLU A 88 0.56 -8.91 11.92
CA GLU A 88 1.51 -9.70 12.68
C GLU A 88 2.86 -9.78 11.94
N ASN A 89 2.86 -10.15 10.66
CA ASN A 89 4.08 -10.28 9.88
C ASN A 89 4.73 -8.93 9.57
N TYR A 90 3.94 -7.89 9.35
CA TYR A 90 4.44 -6.53 9.21
C TYR A 90 5.15 -6.06 10.50
N CYS A 91 4.58 -6.32 11.67
CA CYS A 91 5.18 -5.92 12.95
C CYS A 91 6.42 -6.73 13.32
N LYS A 92 6.54 -8.00 12.90
CA LYS A 92 7.73 -8.82 13.17
C LYS A 92 9.02 -8.13 12.78
N GLY A 93 9.05 -7.45 11.63
CA GLY A 93 10.26 -6.81 11.13
C GLY A 93 10.63 -5.48 11.77
N ILE A 94 9.69 -4.76 12.40
CA ILE A 94 9.94 -3.42 12.95
C ILE A 94 11.05 -3.45 14.00
N ASP A 95 11.00 -4.41 14.92
CA ASP A 95 11.98 -4.51 16.01
C ASP A 95 13.12 -5.50 15.71
N ASN A 96 13.06 -6.20 14.57
CA ASN A 96 13.94 -7.34 14.27
C ASN A 96 14.62 -7.28 12.90
N TYR A 97 14.67 -6.13 12.23
CA TYR A 97 15.18 -6.05 10.85
C TYR A 97 16.66 -6.43 10.67
N LEU A 98 17.44 -6.45 11.76
CA LEU A 98 18.83 -6.94 11.78
C LEU A 98 18.93 -8.46 12.00
N ASN A 99 17.82 -9.14 12.31
CA ASN A 99 17.78 -10.59 12.48
C ASN A 99 17.45 -11.25 11.13
N GLU A 100 18.46 -11.85 10.52
CA GLU A 100 18.36 -12.52 9.21
C GLU A 100 17.32 -13.65 9.19
N GLU A 101 17.22 -14.45 10.25
CA GLU A 101 16.24 -15.55 10.33
C GLU A 101 14.82 -15.00 10.28
N ILE A 102 14.52 -13.96 11.08
CA ILE A 102 13.21 -13.32 11.09
C ILE A 102 12.91 -12.64 9.74
N MET A 103 13.91 -12.00 9.11
CA MET A 103 13.71 -11.35 7.81
C MET A 103 13.42 -12.36 6.70
N ASN A 104 14.12 -13.50 6.72
CA ASN A 104 13.83 -14.61 5.81
C ASN A 104 12.43 -15.21 6.05
N GLU A 105 11.99 -15.32 7.31
CA GLU A 105 10.62 -15.76 7.61
C GLU A 105 9.57 -14.79 7.04
N VAL A 106 9.79 -13.47 7.21
CA VAL A 106 8.89 -12.44 6.68
C VAL A 106 8.89 -12.44 5.15
N ASP A 107 10.05 -12.49 4.51
CA ASP A 107 10.16 -12.57 3.04
C ASP A 107 9.44 -13.80 2.49
N ASN A 108 9.67 -14.98 3.10
CA ASN A 108 8.97 -16.21 2.71
C ASN A 108 7.45 -16.10 2.90
N TRP A 109 7.01 -15.47 3.98
CA TRP A 109 5.60 -15.25 4.23
C TRP A 109 4.99 -14.31 3.18
N ILE A 110 5.65 -13.20 2.85
CA ILE A 110 5.20 -12.27 1.80
C ILE A 110 5.06 -13.02 0.47
N GLY A 111 6.09 -13.75 0.04
CA GLY A 111 6.06 -14.50 -1.23
C GLY A 111 4.95 -15.56 -1.28
N CYS A 112 4.64 -16.20 -0.16
CA CYS A 112 3.56 -17.19 -0.09
C CYS A 112 2.15 -16.56 -0.03
N ASN A 113 2.04 -15.29 0.35
CA ASN A 113 0.76 -14.59 0.59
C ASN A 113 0.60 -13.33 -0.28
N GLU A 114 1.34 -13.22 -1.39
CA GLU A 114 1.26 -12.09 -2.32
C GLU A 114 -0.18 -11.81 -2.77
N THR A 115 -0.97 -12.85 -3.03
CA THR A 115 -2.37 -12.73 -3.43
C THR A 115 -3.25 -12.15 -2.32
N GLU A 116 -2.97 -12.45 -1.05
CA GLU A 116 -3.72 -11.89 0.09
C GLU A 116 -3.40 -10.41 0.27
N ILE A 117 -2.11 -10.05 0.21
CA ILE A 117 -1.64 -8.67 0.26
C ILE A 117 -2.24 -7.86 -0.91
N ASP A 118 -2.21 -8.42 -2.11
CA ASP A 118 -2.74 -7.79 -3.33
C ASP A 118 -4.26 -7.55 -3.26
N ARG A 119 -5.02 -8.50 -2.68
CA ARG A 119 -6.45 -8.31 -2.42
C ARG A 119 -6.72 -7.20 -1.42
N PHE A 120 -5.87 -7.07 -0.39
CA PHE A 120 -6.02 -5.98 0.57
C PHE A 120 -5.70 -4.61 -0.06
N ILE A 121 -4.67 -4.55 -0.92
CA ILE A 121 -4.38 -3.36 -1.75
C ILE A 121 -5.59 -2.98 -2.62
N GLU A 122 -6.18 -3.97 -3.31
CA GLU A 122 -7.42 -3.78 -4.08
C GLU A 122 -8.56 -3.25 -3.20
N HIS A 123 -8.75 -3.84 -2.02
CA HIS A 123 -9.79 -3.43 -1.08
C HIS A 123 -9.64 -1.95 -0.67
N ILE A 124 -8.43 -1.51 -0.31
CA ILE A 124 -8.15 -0.10 0.02
C ILE A 124 -8.52 0.82 -1.16
N CYS A 125 -8.09 0.47 -2.38
CA CYS A 125 -8.40 1.25 -3.57
C CYS A 125 -9.92 1.36 -3.82
N LEU A 126 -10.66 0.27 -3.67
CA LEU A 126 -12.11 0.23 -3.86
C LEU A 126 -12.86 1.03 -2.80
N MET A 127 -12.45 0.94 -1.53
CA MET A 127 -13.03 1.71 -0.42
C MET A 127 -12.87 3.22 -0.60
N HIS A 128 -11.82 3.64 -1.31
CA HIS A 128 -11.53 5.04 -1.59
C HIS A 128 -11.84 5.44 -3.04
N ARG A 129 -12.60 4.62 -3.78
CA ARG A 129 -12.96 4.87 -5.17
C ARG A 129 -13.54 6.26 -5.40
N ASP A 130 -14.53 6.66 -4.61
CA ASP A 130 -15.19 7.98 -4.74
C ASP A 130 -14.23 9.15 -4.54
N TRP A 131 -13.21 8.98 -3.69
CA TRP A 131 -12.18 10.00 -3.48
C TRP A 131 -11.42 10.26 -4.79
N PHE A 132 -11.05 9.22 -5.56
CA PHE A 132 -10.40 9.40 -6.85
C PHE A 132 -11.24 10.22 -7.83
N TYR A 133 -12.54 9.90 -7.94
CA TYR A 133 -13.43 10.61 -8.86
C TYR A 133 -13.63 12.07 -8.43
N ASN A 134 -13.79 12.33 -7.13
CA ASN A 134 -13.94 13.68 -6.61
C ASN A 134 -12.72 14.56 -6.92
N TYR A 135 -11.50 14.05 -6.70
CA TYR A 135 -10.28 14.83 -6.94
C TYR A 135 -9.89 14.93 -8.41
N SER A 136 -10.30 13.97 -9.24
CA SER A 136 -10.18 14.08 -10.70
C SER A 136 -11.06 15.20 -11.29
N ALA A 137 -12.19 15.52 -10.65
CA ALA A 137 -13.14 16.52 -11.14
C ALA A 137 -12.77 17.96 -10.75
N VAL A 138 -12.07 18.15 -9.63
CA VAL A 138 -11.89 19.45 -8.93
C VAL A 138 -10.58 20.19 -9.32
N THR A 139 -9.93 19.84 -10.43
CA THR A 139 -8.77 20.63 -10.90
C THR A 139 -9.19 21.72 -11.91
N PRO A 140 -8.94 23.02 -11.62
CA PRO A 140 -8.97 24.09 -12.62
C PRO A 140 -7.97 23.84 -13.76
#